data_AF-A0A9E3BU76-F1
#
_entry.id   AF-A0A9E3BU76-F1
#
_cell.length_a   1.000
_cell.length_b   1.000
_cell.length_c   1.000
_cell.angle_alpha   90.00
_cell.angle_beta   90.00
_cell.angle_gamma   90.00
#
_symmetry.space_group_name_H-M   'P 1'
#
loop_
_entity.id
_entity.type
_entity.pdbx_description
1 polymer ?
#
loop_
_entity_poly.entity_id
_entity_poly.type
_entity_poly.pdbx_seq_one_letter_code
_entity_poly.pdbx_strand_id
1 'polypeptide(L)'
;MSGAEEMFPKSGDPQFDFALAHSLSAMSETFQILPGFCYFDDSDGMNAYATNRVRLNRGDGTVLFGKGLLRRLMSQKENPDVSVAAVCAHEFGHIMQYKRGLDKVVRGDSPTVKRVELQADYFAGYFAGVRKISRPQYPAAVYALTQHNFGDNMVNSPQHHGTPQERADAIIQGFEAGFRQRKPLDEAINISVNYVRRL
;
A
#
# COMPACT_ATOMS: atom_id res chain seq x y z
N MET A 1 -11.93 12.73 -6.65
CA MET A 1 -12.88 11.60 -6.63
C MET A 1 -14.10 11.99 -5.82
N SER A 2 -15.30 11.65 -6.29
CA SER A 2 -16.58 12.19 -5.77
C SER A 2 -17.13 11.39 -4.58
N GLY A 3 -16.62 10.18 -4.35
CA GLY A 3 -17.15 9.25 -3.33
C GLY A 3 -18.43 8.53 -3.78
N ALA A 4 -18.85 8.72 -5.03
CA ALA A 4 -20.03 8.10 -5.64
C ALA A 4 -19.66 7.03 -6.69
N GLU A 5 -18.40 6.57 -6.69
CA GLU A 5 -17.92 5.58 -7.64
C GLU A 5 -18.70 4.27 -7.48
N GLU A 6 -19.09 3.66 -8.59
CA GLU A 6 -19.70 2.32 -8.60
C GLU A 6 -18.67 1.30 -8.10
N MET A 7 -19.08 0.47 -7.14
CA MET A 7 -18.20 -0.49 -6.47
C MET A 7 -18.50 -1.90 -6.96
N PHE A 8 -17.47 -2.56 -7.49
CA PHE A 8 -17.54 -3.95 -7.95
C PHE A 8 -16.83 -4.87 -6.94
N PRO A 9 -17.47 -5.96 -6.49
CA PRO A 9 -16.86 -6.84 -5.49
C PRO A 9 -15.80 -7.81 -6.05
N LYS A 10 -15.68 -7.91 -7.38
CA LYS A 10 -14.87 -8.93 -8.07
C LYS A 10 -14.09 -8.34 -9.23
N SER A 11 -12.91 -8.90 -9.52
CA SER A 11 -12.10 -8.50 -10.67
C SER A 11 -12.68 -8.99 -11.99
N GLY A 12 -13.35 -10.15 -11.96
CA GLY A 12 -13.75 -10.93 -13.13
C GLY A 12 -12.96 -12.23 -13.29
N ASP A 13 -11.90 -12.45 -12.51
CA ASP A 13 -11.13 -13.70 -12.44
C ASP A 13 -11.27 -14.32 -11.04
N PRO A 14 -12.05 -15.42 -10.89
CA PRO A 14 -12.29 -16.04 -9.58
C PRO A 14 -11.03 -16.62 -8.92
N GLN A 15 -10.07 -17.11 -9.70
CA GLN A 15 -8.83 -17.69 -9.16
C GLN A 15 -7.95 -16.58 -8.59
N PHE A 16 -7.82 -15.48 -9.33
CA PHE A 16 -7.13 -14.30 -8.86
C PHE A 16 -7.82 -13.68 -7.63
N ASP A 17 -9.15 -13.52 -7.65
CA ASP A 17 -9.91 -12.98 -6.52
C ASP A 17 -9.67 -13.79 -5.23
N PHE A 18 -9.63 -15.11 -5.34
CA PHE A 18 -9.32 -16.00 -4.21
C PHE A 18 -7.88 -15.83 -3.71
N ALA A 19 -6.90 -15.79 -4.61
CA ALA A 19 -5.49 -15.60 -4.25
C ALA A 19 -5.24 -14.21 -3.61
N LEU A 20 -5.90 -13.17 -4.14
CA LEU A 20 -5.83 -11.83 -3.59
C LEU A 20 -6.48 -11.78 -2.20
N ALA A 21 -7.65 -12.41 -2.00
CA ALA A 21 -8.31 -12.46 -0.70
C ALA A 21 -7.42 -13.04 0.41
N HIS A 22 -6.62 -14.07 0.12
CA HIS A 22 -5.61 -14.59 1.05
C HIS A 22 -4.52 -13.57 1.38
N SER A 23 -4.09 -12.78 0.39
CA SER A 23 -3.09 -11.72 0.61
C SER A 23 -3.67 -10.58 1.43
N LEU A 24 -4.91 -10.15 1.16
CA LEU A 24 -5.62 -9.12 1.93
C LEU A 24 -5.88 -9.57 3.38
N SER A 25 -6.17 -10.86 3.63
CA SER A 25 -6.28 -11.40 4.99
C SER A 25 -4.95 -11.30 5.74
N ALA A 26 -3.85 -11.71 5.09
CA ALA A 26 -2.52 -11.62 5.69
C ALA A 26 -2.11 -10.17 5.98
N MET A 27 -2.47 -9.21 5.13
CA MET A 27 -2.25 -7.78 5.37
C MET A 27 -3.09 -7.29 6.57
N SER A 28 -4.36 -7.70 6.63
CA SER A 28 -5.28 -7.38 7.74
C SER A 28 -4.72 -7.85 9.09
N GLU A 29 -4.23 -9.09 9.13
CA GLU A 29 -3.58 -9.67 10.32
C GLU A 29 -2.28 -8.94 10.67
N THR A 30 -1.42 -8.68 9.67
CA THR A 30 -0.12 -8.02 9.87
C THR A 30 -0.26 -6.61 10.42
N PHE A 31 -1.22 -5.84 9.92
CA PHE A 31 -1.44 -4.44 10.29
C PHE A 31 -2.52 -4.25 11.37
N GLN A 32 -3.17 -5.33 11.81
CA GLN A 32 -4.26 -5.31 12.79
C GLN A 32 -5.41 -4.34 12.38
N ILE A 33 -5.78 -4.40 11.10
CA ILE A 33 -6.85 -3.62 10.49
C ILE A 33 -7.79 -4.52 9.70
N LEU A 34 -9.01 -4.06 9.45
CA LEU A 34 -10.01 -4.74 8.65
C LEU A 34 -10.72 -3.75 7.72
N PRO A 35 -10.07 -3.32 6.62
CA PRO A 35 -10.71 -2.47 5.62
C PRO A 35 -11.61 -3.26 4.68
N GLY A 36 -12.65 -2.59 4.18
CA GLY A 36 -13.36 -2.96 2.96
C GLY A 36 -12.41 -2.98 1.76
N PHE A 37 -12.65 -3.87 0.80
CA PHE A 37 -11.95 -3.86 -0.48
C PHE A 37 -12.96 -4.03 -1.60
N CYS A 38 -12.90 -3.18 -2.61
CA CYS A 38 -13.68 -3.31 -3.83
C CYS A 38 -12.93 -2.73 -5.02
N TYR A 39 -13.38 -3.10 -6.21
CA TYR A 39 -12.93 -2.49 -7.45
C TYR A 39 -13.83 -1.33 -7.86
N PHE A 40 -13.32 -0.42 -8.68
CA PHE A 40 -14.10 0.65 -9.30
C PHE A 40 -13.65 0.90 -10.74
N ASP A 41 -14.46 1.63 -11.50
CA ASP A 41 -14.08 2.11 -12.83
C ASP A 41 -13.16 3.34 -12.71
N ASP A 42 -11.92 3.18 -13.16
CA ASP A 42 -10.84 4.16 -13.18
C ASP A 42 -10.46 4.56 -14.61
N SER A 43 -11.41 4.47 -15.56
CA SER A 43 -11.19 4.82 -16.97
C SER A 43 -10.71 6.27 -17.18
N ASP A 44 -11.07 7.19 -16.28
CA ASP A 44 -10.64 8.60 -16.29
C ASP A 44 -9.21 8.80 -15.74
N GLY A 45 -8.56 7.75 -15.24
CA GLY A 45 -7.20 7.80 -14.72
C GLY A 45 -6.90 6.61 -13.80
N MET A 46 -5.98 5.74 -14.22
CA MET A 46 -5.66 4.51 -13.48
C MET A 46 -5.23 4.81 -12.05
N ASN A 47 -5.93 4.25 -11.06
CA ASN A 47 -5.65 4.54 -9.67
C ASN A 47 -6.06 3.42 -8.69
N ALA A 48 -5.46 3.41 -7.51
CA ALA A 48 -5.96 2.76 -6.31
C ALA A 48 -5.91 3.77 -5.17
N TYR A 49 -6.81 3.66 -4.19
CA TYR A 49 -6.79 4.57 -3.06
C TYR A 49 -7.49 4.01 -1.82
N ALA A 50 -7.01 4.45 -0.66
CA ALA A 50 -7.61 4.21 0.63
C ALA A 50 -8.42 5.41 1.13
N THR A 51 -9.56 5.14 1.77
CA THR A 51 -10.37 6.14 2.48
C THR A 51 -10.72 5.64 3.88
N ASN A 52 -10.79 6.55 4.85
CA ASN A 52 -11.32 6.26 6.18
C ASN A 52 -12.85 6.07 6.22
N ARG A 53 -13.55 6.33 5.11
CA ARG A 53 -14.99 6.07 5.00
C ARG A 53 -15.26 4.57 4.92
N VAL A 54 -16.11 4.08 5.80
CA VAL A 54 -16.63 2.71 5.77
C VAL A 54 -17.73 2.63 4.71
N ARG A 55 -17.43 2.04 3.56
CA ARG A 55 -18.37 1.88 2.42
C ARG A 55 -18.88 0.44 2.26
N LEU A 56 -18.35 -0.49 3.06
CA LEU A 56 -18.65 -1.91 3.07
C LEU A 56 -18.80 -2.38 4.53
N ASN A 57 -19.20 -3.64 4.77
CA ASN A 57 -19.43 -4.21 6.12
C ASN A 57 -18.15 -4.40 6.99
N ARG A 58 -17.11 -3.58 6.81
CA ARG A 58 -15.79 -3.66 7.45
C ARG A 58 -15.39 -2.32 8.07
N GLY A 59 -14.72 -2.34 9.22
CA GLY A 59 -14.75 -1.21 10.17
C GLY A 59 -13.68 -0.12 10.03
N ASP A 60 -12.52 -0.39 9.42
CA ASP A 60 -11.38 0.54 9.50
C ASP A 60 -11.25 1.50 8.29
N GLY A 61 -12.14 1.38 7.30
CA GLY A 61 -12.14 2.16 6.07
C GLY A 61 -12.34 1.29 4.83
N THR A 62 -12.07 1.84 3.65
CA THR A 62 -12.25 1.14 2.37
C THR A 62 -11.06 1.39 1.44
N VAL A 63 -10.56 0.33 0.83
CA VAL A 63 -9.63 0.37 -0.29
C VAL A 63 -10.42 0.18 -1.59
N LEU A 64 -10.23 1.10 -2.53
CA LEU A 64 -10.81 1.06 -3.86
C LEU A 64 -9.70 0.84 -4.89
N PHE A 65 -9.81 -0.22 -5.67
CA PHE A 65 -8.80 -0.61 -6.65
C PHE A 65 -9.32 -0.48 -8.07
N GLY A 66 -8.69 0.35 -8.90
CA GLY A 66 -9.13 0.59 -10.27
C GLY A 66 -8.96 -0.63 -11.17
N LYS A 67 -9.96 -0.96 -11.98
CA LYS A 67 -9.91 -2.13 -12.89
C LYS A 67 -8.89 -1.93 -14.03
N GLY A 68 -8.69 -0.70 -14.48
CA GLY A 68 -7.65 -0.27 -15.41
C GLY A 68 -6.26 -0.47 -14.84
N LEU A 69 -6.02 0.00 -13.61
CA LEU A 69 -4.78 -0.26 -12.88
C LEU A 69 -4.53 -1.77 -12.72
N LEU A 70 -5.56 -2.52 -12.33
CA LEU A 70 -5.47 -3.98 -12.21
C LEU A 70 -5.01 -4.60 -13.54
N ARG A 71 -5.66 -4.28 -14.66
CA ARG A 71 -5.28 -4.79 -15.99
C ARG A 71 -3.83 -4.43 -16.33
N ARG A 72 -3.39 -3.21 -16.05
CA ARG A 72 -2.00 -2.77 -16.29
C ARG A 72 -1.01 -3.61 -15.49
N LEU A 73 -1.24 -3.82 -14.19
CA LEU A 73 -0.34 -4.63 -13.35
C LEU A 73 -0.36 -6.10 -13.78
N MET A 74 -1.55 -6.63 -14.10
CA MET A 74 -1.71 -8.01 -14.56
C MET A 74 -1.08 -8.30 -15.92
N SER A 75 -0.83 -7.28 -16.74
CA SER A 75 -0.09 -7.41 -18.02
C SER A 75 1.43 -7.51 -17.87
N GLN A 76 1.97 -7.32 -16.66
CA GLN A 76 3.41 -7.45 -16.41
C GLN A 76 3.86 -8.90 -16.53
N LYS A 77 5.07 -9.12 -17.05
CA LYS A 77 5.60 -10.47 -17.30
C LYS A 77 5.98 -11.21 -16.01
N GLU A 78 6.49 -10.49 -15.02
CA GLU A 78 7.09 -11.09 -13.83
C GLU A 78 6.24 -10.78 -12.60
N ASN A 79 5.70 -11.84 -11.98
CA ASN A 79 4.94 -11.78 -10.71
C ASN A 79 3.84 -10.69 -10.67
N PRO A 80 2.94 -10.62 -11.68
CA PRO A 80 1.91 -9.58 -11.77
C PRO A 80 0.98 -9.52 -10.55
N ASP A 81 0.65 -10.68 -9.99
CA ASP A 81 -0.16 -10.83 -8.78
C ASP A 81 0.52 -10.20 -7.55
N VAL A 82 1.85 -10.28 -7.47
CA VAL A 82 2.64 -9.67 -6.40
C VAL A 82 2.71 -8.16 -6.57
N SER A 83 2.77 -7.65 -7.80
CA SER A 83 2.65 -6.21 -8.06
C SER A 83 1.29 -5.66 -7.58
N VAL A 84 0.20 -6.40 -7.78
CA VAL A 84 -1.11 -6.01 -7.23
C VAL A 84 -1.10 -6.05 -5.70
N ALA A 85 -0.50 -7.09 -5.10
CA ALA A 85 -0.35 -7.17 -3.65
C ALA A 85 0.49 -6.02 -3.08
N ALA A 86 1.51 -5.55 -3.79
CA ALA A 86 2.33 -4.41 -3.39
C ALA A 86 1.54 -3.10 -3.32
N VAL A 87 0.68 -2.85 -4.33
CA VAL A 87 -0.24 -1.69 -4.30
C VAL A 87 -1.25 -1.85 -3.18
N CYS A 88 -1.85 -3.02 -3.00
CA CYS A 88 -2.79 -3.26 -1.89
C CYS A 88 -2.15 -3.04 -0.52
N ALA A 89 -0.91 -3.49 -0.33
CA ALA A 89 -0.19 -3.31 0.94
C ALA A 89 0.09 -1.83 1.23
N HIS A 90 0.37 -1.03 0.20
CA HIS A 90 0.49 0.42 0.31
C HIS A 90 -0.83 1.06 0.75
N GLU A 91 -1.96 0.71 0.09
CA GLU A 91 -3.28 1.23 0.49
C GLU A 91 -3.69 0.79 1.90
N PHE A 92 -3.34 -0.43 2.31
CA PHE A 92 -3.55 -0.89 3.68
C PHE A 92 -2.67 -0.11 4.67
N GLY A 93 -1.47 0.29 4.25
CA GLY A 93 -0.63 1.23 4.99
C GLY A 93 -1.37 2.54 5.29
N HIS A 94 -2.06 3.12 4.31
CA HIS A 94 -2.90 4.30 4.51
C HIS A 94 -4.08 4.06 5.46
N ILE A 95 -4.78 2.92 5.35
CA ILE A 95 -5.83 2.56 6.31
C ILE A 95 -5.27 2.51 7.74
N MET A 96 -4.10 1.91 7.92
CA MET A 96 -3.45 1.88 9.22
C MET A 96 -3.07 3.28 9.71
N GLN A 97 -2.59 4.15 8.82
CA GLN A 97 -2.32 5.54 9.16
C GLN A 97 -3.58 6.24 9.66
N TYR A 98 -4.70 6.12 8.95
CA TYR A 98 -5.98 6.73 9.35
C TYR A 98 -6.46 6.20 10.71
N LYS A 99 -6.41 4.87 10.90
CA LYS A 99 -6.83 4.23 12.16
C LYS A 99 -6.02 4.70 13.37
N ARG A 100 -4.72 4.92 13.17
CA ARG A 100 -3.76 5.28 14.24
C ARG A 100 -3.49 6.79 14.31
N GLY A 101 -4.08 7.60 13.42
CA GLY A 101 -3.82 9.04 13.28
C GLY A 101 -2.40 9.38 12.82
N LEU A 102 -1.69 8.44 12.20
CA LEU A 102 -0.29 8.63 11.80
C LEU A 102 -0.15 9.57 10.60
N ASP A 103 -1.15 9.61 9.72
CA ASP A 103 -1.20 10.51 8.57
C ASP A 103 -0.97 11.97 8.99
N LYS A 104 -1.64 12.41 10.06
CA LYS A 104 -1.47 13.74 10.64
C LYS A 104 -0.10 13.91 11.30
N VAL A 105 0.37 12.89 12.01
CA VAL A 105 1.64 12.89 12.75
C VAL A 105 2.86 12.98 11.83
N VAL A 106 2.84 12.30 10.68
CA VAL A 106 3.96 12.30 9.73
C VAL A 106 3.87 13.42 8.71
N ARG A 107 2.66 13.86 8.35
CA ARG A 107 2.48 15.06 7.52
C ARG A 107 3.02 16.29 8.23
N GLY A 108 2.57 16.54 9.47
CA GLY A 108 2.93 17.76 10.21
C GLY A 108 2.74 19.01 9.34
N ASP A 109 3.76 19.86 9.28
CA ASP A 109 3.77 21.08 8.47
C ASP A 109 4.35 20.87 7.05
N SER A 110 4.54 19.63 6.60
CA SER A 110 5.05 19.35 5.25
C SER A 110 4.11 19.92 4.19
N PRO A 111 4.62 20.68 3.20
CA PRO A 111 3.80 21.23 2.12
C PRO A 111 3.31 20.15 1.15
N THR A 112 3.92 18.96 1.18
CA THR A 112 3.60 17.83 0.30
C THR A 112 3.13 16.61 1.09
N VAL A 113 2.46 15.68 0.39
CA VAL A 113 2.03 14.38 0.94
C VAL A 113 3.17 13.36 1.07
N LYS A 114 4.37 13.65 0.54
CA LYS A 114 5.52 12.74 0.47
C LYS A 114 5.73 11.88 1.72
N ARG A 115 5.72 12.47 2.91
CA ARG A 115 5.97 11.71 4.16
C ARG A 115 4.89 10.67 4.48
N VAL A 116 3.64 10.97 4.11
CA VAL A 116 2.51 10.05 4.28
C VAL A 116 2.65 8.88 3.32
N GLU A 117 2.97 9.17 2.05
CA GLU A 117 3.16 8.19 0.98
C GLU A 117 4.36 7.26 1.25
N LEU A 118 5.52 7.83 1.60
CA LEU A 118 6.71 7.04 1.92
C LEU A 118 6.53 6.19 3.18
N GLN A 119 5.68 6.59 4.11
CA GLN A 119 5.36 5.74 5.25
C GLN A 119 4.44 4.58 4.85
N ALA A 120 3.50 4.80 3.93
CA ALA A 120 2.69 3.73 3.35
C ALA A 120 3.56 2.73 2.56
N ASP A 121 4.56 3.21 1.81
CA ASP A 121 5.57 2.38 1.17
C ASP A 121 6.39 1.58 2.19
N TYR A 122 6.81 2.21 3.29
CA TYR A 122 7.46 1.48 4.39
C TYR A 122 6.59 0.34 4.91
N PHE A 123 5.30 0.57 5.12
CA PHE A 123 4.40 -0.48 5.61
C PHE A 123 4.21 -1.60 4.58
N ALA A 124 4.13 -1.28 3.28
CA ALA A 124 4.10 -2.29 2.23
C ALA A 124 5.37 -3.16 2.24
N GLY A 125 6.54 -2.55 2.42
CA GLY A 125 7.81 -3.25 2.59
C GLY A 125 7.84 -4.14 3.84
N TYR A 126 7.35 -3.62 4.98
CA TYR A 126 7.23 -4.38 6.23
C TYR A 126 6.38 -5.64 6.04
N PHE A 127 5.22 -5.53 5.38
CA PHE A 127 4.39 -6.69 5.04
C PHE A 127 5.14 -7.68 4.15
N ALA A 128 5.84 -7.21 3.10
CA ALA A 128 6.63 -8.08 2.24
C ALA A 128 7.72 -8.85 3.03
N GLY A 129 8.34 -8.19 4.00
CA GLY A 129 9.34 -8.79 4.90
C GLY A 129 8.74 -9.87 5.80
N VAL A 130 7.63 -9.57 6.48
CA VAL A 130 6.88 -10.56 7.28
C VAL A 130 6.43 -11.74 6.42
N ARG A 131 5.94 -11.46 5.20
CA ARG A 131 5.49 -12.50 4.27
C ARG A 131 6.64 -13.42 3.85
N LYS A 132 7.83 -12.87 3.61
CA LYS A 132 9.06 -13.62 3.28
C LYS A 132 9.48 -14.60 4.37
N ILE A 133 9.22 -14.29 5.66
CA ILE A 133 9.47 -15.24 6.78
C ILE A 133 8.59 -16.49 6.61
N SER A 134 7.29 -16.30 6.40
CA SER A 134 6.33 -17.41 6.25
C SER A 134 6.43 -18.13 4.90
N ARG A 135 6.95 -17.45 3.88
CA ARG A 135 7.09 -17.93 2.51
C ARG A 135 8.47 -17.56 1.97
N PRO A 136 9.50 -18.40 2.17
CA PRO A 136 10.88 -18.06 1.78
C PRO A 136 11.06 -17.74 0.30
N GLN A 137 10.18 -18.22 -0.59
CA GLN A 137 10.20 -17.93 -2.03
C GLN A 137 9.35 -16.71 -2.42
N TYR A 138 8.77 -15.97 -1.48
CA TYR A 138 7.98 -14.78 -1.79
C TYR A 138 8.85 -13.74 -2.51
N PRO A 139 8.45 -13.23 -3.69
CA PRO A 139 9.27 -12.32 -4.49
C PRO A 139 9.16 -10.88 -3.97
N ALA A 140 9.61 -10.65 -2.74
CA ALA A 140 9.49 -9.37 -2.03
C ALA A 140 10.15 -8.19 -2.76
N ALA A 141 11.18 -8.42 -3.57
CA ALA A 141 11.82 -7.38 -4.37
C ALA A 141 10.87 -6.70 -5.38
N VAL A 142 9.80 -7.39 -5.79
CA VAL A 142 8.76 -6.82 -6.67
C VAL A 142 8.12 -5.59 -6.03
N TYR A 143 7.98 -5.54 -4.71
CA TYR A 143 7.40 -4.38 -4.02
C TYR A 143 8.18 -3.09 -4.28
N ALA A 144 9.51 -3.16 -4.20
CA ALA A 144 10.39 -2.01 -4.42
C ALA A 144 10.31 -1.57 -5.89
N LEU A 145 10.33 -2.53 -6.82
CA LEU A 145 10.18 -2.24 -8.25
C LEU A 145 8.81 -1.63 -8.58
N THR A 146 7.73 -2.16 -8.01
CA THR A 146 6.38 -1.65 -8.20
C THR A 146 6.28 -0.20 -7.74
N GLN A 147 6.72 0.13 -6.51
CA GLN A 147 6.61 1.50 -6.00
C GLN A 147 7.59 2.48 -6.64
N HIS A 148 8.78 2.02 -7.02
CA HIS A 148 9.70 2.82 -7.85
C HIS A 148 9.00 3.32 -9.12
N ASN A 149 8.23 2.46 -9.80
CA ASN A 149 7.53 2.80 -11.04
C ASN A 149 6.35 3.77 -10.86
N PHE A 150 5.92 4.01 -9.62
CA PHE A 150 4.90 4.98 -9.26
C PHE A 150 5.48 6.25 -8.63
N GLY A 151 6.81 6.41 -8.54
CA GLY A 151 7.44 7.65 -8.08
C GLY A 151 7.35 8.77 -9.10
N ASP A 152 7.51 10.01 -8.62
CA ASP A 152 7.47 11.22 -9.45
C ASP A 152 8.58 12.20 -9.07
N ASN A 153 8.95 13.12 -9.96
CA ASN A 153 9.97 14.16 -9.68
C ASN A 153 9.35 15.55 -9.46
N MET A 154 8.05 15.63 -9.16
CA MET A 154 7.31 16.89 -9.01
C MET A 154 7.51 17.50 -7.62
N VAL A 155 8.74 17.71 -7.18
CA VAL A 155 9.09 18.05 -5.78
C VAL A 155 8.40 19.29 -5.19
N ASN A 156 7.96 20.22 -6.04
CA ASN A 156 7.23 21.44 -5.62
C ASN A 156 5.70 21.29 -5.64
N SER A 157 5.19 20.12 -6.06
CA SER A 157 3.77 19.83 -6.07
C SER A 157 3.29 19.40 -4.68
N PRO A 158 2.16 19.92 -4.18
CA PRO A 158 1.55 19.39 -2.96
C PRO A 158 1.20 17.89 -3.08
N GLN A 159 1.03 17.40 -4.31
CA GLN A 159 0.80 15.99 -4.64
C GLN A 159 2.11 15.23 -4.95
N HIS A 160 3.27 15.71 -4.53
CA HIS A 160 4.51 14.95 -4.66
C HIS A 160 4.49 13.76 -3.70
N HIS A 161 4.55 12.54 -4.25
CA HIS A 161 4.49 11.29 -3.47
C HIS A 161 5.88 10.82 -3.04
N GLY A 162 6.93 11.32 -3.70
CA GLY A 162 8.30 10.90 -3.53
C GLY A 162 8.92 10.49 -4.85
N THR A 163 10.22 10.69 -4.98
CA THR A 163 11.00 10.24 -6.14
C THR A 163 10.99 8.72 -6.25
N PRO A 164 11.17 8.15 -7.45
CA PRO A 164 11.26 6.69 -7.63
C PRO A 164 12.23 6.01 -6.65
N GLN A 165 13.37 6.64 -6.36
CA GLN A 165 14.35 6.13 -5.41
C GLN A 165 13.86 6.21 -3.96
N GLU A 166 13.29 7.34 -3.51
CA GLU A 166 12.75 7.47 -2.15
C GLU A 166 11.67 6.42 -1.87
N ARG A 167 10.81 6.16 -2.85
CA ARG A 167 9.75 5.15 -2.75
C ARG A 167 10.31 3.73 -2.62
N ALA A 168 11.30 3.38 -3.45
CA ALA A 168 12.00 2.10 -3.34
C ALA A 168 12.73 1.94 -2.00
N ASP A 169 13.41 2.99 -1.54
CA ASP A 169 14.16 2.99 -0.28
C ASP A 169 13.21 2.82 0.91
N ALA A 170 12.04 3.47 0.89
CA ALA A 170 11.03 3.28 1.93
C ALA A 170 10.57 1.82 2.03
N ILE A 171 10.29 1.16 0.89
CA ILE A 171 9.98 -0.27 0.84
C ILE A 171 11.11 -1.10 1.44
N ILE A 172 12.36 -0.84 1.06
CA ILE A 172 13.53 -1.58 1.55
C ILE A 172 13.65 -1.44 3.07
N GLN A 173 13.50 -0.22 3.60
CA GLN A 173 13.55 0.04 5.04
C GLN A 173 12.47 -0.68 5.81
N GLY A 174 11.25 -0.75 5.27
CA GLY A 174 10.16 -1.56 5.82
C GLY A 174 10.49 -3.05 5.80
N PHE A 175 10.97 -3.55 4.67
CA PHE A 175 11.36 -4.95 4.50
C PHE A 175 12.42 -5.37 5.51
N GLU A 176 13.46 -4.55 5.73
CA GLU A 176 14.51 -4.81 6.71
C GLU A 176 13.96 -4.93 8.13
N ALA A 177 13.03 -4.05 8.51
CA ALA A 177 12.38 -4.11 9.81
C ALA A 177 11.54 -5.39 10.00
N GLY A 178 10.77 -5.77 8.98
CA GLY A 178 9.90 -6.96 9.04
C GLY A 178 10.68 -8.28 8.95
N PHE A 179 11.66 -8.37 8.06
CA PHE A 179 12.36 -9.63 7.74
C PHE A 179 13.64 -9.84 8.56
N ARG A 180 14.60 -8.91 8.47
CA ARG A 180 15.92 -9.09 9.09
C ARG A 180 15.87 -8.82 10.59
N GLN A 181 15.19 -7.76 10.99
CA GLN A 181 15.11 -7.33 12.39
C GLN A 181 13.94 -7.95 13.15
N ARG A 182 12.94 -8.49 12.43
CA ARG A 182 11.73 -9.10 12.99
C ARG A 182 11.03 -8.19 14.01
N LYS A 183 10.96 -6.90 13.71
CA LYS A 183 10.34 -5.93 14.59
C LYS A 183 8.84 -6.22 14.73
N PRO A 184 8.27 -6.17 15.94
CA PRO A 184 6.82 -6.18 16.09
C PRO A 184 6.22 -4.91 15.46
N LEU A 185 4.93 -4.96 15.10
CA LEU A 185 4.25 -3.89 14.38
C LEU A 185 4.42 -2.52 15.05
N ASP A 186 4.24 -2.44 16.37
CA ASP A 186 4.34 -1.17 17.11
C ASP A 186 5.76 -0.55 17.04
N GLU A 187 6.80 -1.40 17.03
CA GLU A 187 8.17 -0.91 16.86
C GLU A 187 8.43 -0.48 15.41
N ALA A 188 7.92 -1.23 14.43
CA ALA A 188 7.99 -0.86 13.01
C ALA A 188 7.27 0.48 12.74
N ILE A 189 6.15 0.76 13.41
CA ILE A 189 5.46 2.06 13.35
C ILE A 189 6.37 3.18 13.87
N ASN A 190 6.99 3.00 15.04
CA ASN A 190 7.89 4.01 15.59
C ASN A 190 9.11 4.27 14.69
N ILE A 191 9.69 3.22 14.11
CA ILE A 191 10.79 3.33 13.16
C ILE A 191 10.34 4.08 11.90
N SER A 192 9.16 3.76 11.34
CA SER A 192 8.66 4.39 10.12
C SER A 192 8.40 5.88 10.31
N VAL A 193 7.83 6.30 11.45
CA VAL A 193 7.62 7.71 11.80
C VAL A 193 8.95 8.46 11.82
N ASN A 194 9.97 7.90 12.48
CA ASN A 194 11.30 8.52 12.55
C ASN A 194 12.04 8.51 11.21
N TYR A 195 11.81 7.51 10.37
CA TYR A 195 12.35 7.43 9.02
C TYR A 195 11.83 8.59 8.15
N VAL A 196 10.50 8.71 7.98
CA VAL A 196 9.93 9.69 7.04
C VAL A 196 10.05 11.14 7.50
N ARG A 197 10.13 11.40 8.81
CA ARG A 197 10.33 12.76 9.35
C ARG A 197 11.70 13.35 9.02
N ARG A 198 12.67 12.51 8.65
CA ARG A 198 14.01 12.93 8.23
C ARG A 198 14.10 13.23 6.73
N LEU A 199 13.03 12.97 5.98
CA LEU A 199 12.92 13.18 4.53
C LEU A 199 12.14 14.45 4.17
#